data_AF-A0A926N6N6-F1
#
_entry.id   AF-A0A926N6N6-F1
#
_cell.length_a   1.000
_cell.length_b   1.000
_cell.length_c   1.000
_cell.angle_alpha   90.00
_cell.angle_beta   90.00
_cell.angle_gamma   90.00
#
_symmetry.space_group_name_H-M   'P 1'
#
loop_
_entity.id
_entity.type
_entity.pdbx_description
1 polymer ?
#
loop_
_entity_poly.entity_id
_entity_poly.type
_entity_poly.pdbx_seq_one_letter_code
_entity_poly.pdbx_strand_id
1 'polypeptide(L)'
;MLLIFMLMILTSCQSSGEEVPVQDKSTRVVQDIFKHHYSVSLHQFGMIMKKLGSAQTVEDLFYANGMVDGYLTSSSLFVPGMTLNESGLNQIVDPSIREDVLTLFKNKKAYLQDLKRLLDKKDLSGIQERKDKFNDIYKLERQLNDDRIVTGKDNEKYKEQLAQLSEMIRVK
;
A
#
# COMPACT_ATOMS: atom_id res chain seq x y z
N MET A 1 61.49 -2.22 35.37
CA MET A 1 60.51 -3.24 35.80
C MET A 1 59.37 -2.47 36.46
N LEU A 2 58.41 -1.89 35.73
CA LEU A 2 57.40 -2.53 34.86
C LEU A 2 56.70 -3.70 35.58
N LEU A 3 55.36 -3.65 35.59
CA LEU A 3 54.43 -4.77 35.79
C LEU A 3 53.79 -4.98 37.17
N ILE A 4 53.12 -3.96 37.73
CA ILE A 4 52.01 -4.17 38.69
C ILE A 4 50.90 -3.14 38.43
N PHE A 5 50.29 -3.20 37.25
CA PHE A 5 49.08 -2.43 36.94
C PHE A 5 48.30 -3.12 35.82
N MET A 6 47.97 -4.41 36.00
CA MET A 6 47.11 -5.12 35.03
C MET A 6 46.53 -6.39 35.63
N LEU A 7 45.55 -6.22 36.53
CA LEU A 7 44.64 -7.29 36.93
C LEU A 7 43.29 -6.69 37.35
N MET A 8 42.78 -5.76 36.54
CA MET A 8 41.33 -5.61 36.40
C MET A 8 40.92 -6.57 35.30
N ILE A 9 40.50 -7.74 35.75
CA ILE A 9 39.90 -8.78 34.94
C ILE A 9 38.63 -8.16 34.32
N LEU A 10 38.76 -7.78 33.07
CA LEU A 10 37.65 -7.56 32.16
C LEU A 10 36.93 -8.90 31.98
N THR A 11 36.01 -9.24 32.87
CA THR A 11 34.90 -10.11 32.49
C THR A 11 33.96 -9.29 31.62
N SER A 12 34.38 -8.98 30.40
CA SER A 12 33.44 -8.67 29.34
C SER A 12 32.71 -9.96 29.06
N CYS A 13 31.46 -10.06 29.53
CA CYS A 13 30.51 -11.01 28.97
C CYS A 13 30.52 -10.81 27.46
N GLN A 14 31.12 -11.75 26.75
CA GLN A 14 31.01 -11.88 25.32
C GLN A 14 29.56 -12.32 25.09
N SER A 15 28.63 -11.37 25.01
CA SER A 15 27.36 -11.64 24.38
C SER A 15 27.69 -11.90 22.93
N SER A 16 27.74 -13.17 22.53
CA SER A 16 27.56 -13.60 21.16
C SER A 16 26.13 -13.21 20.73
N GLY A 17 25.87 -11.91 20.66
CA GLY A 17 24.77 -11.37 19.91
C GLY A 17 25.30 -11.25 18.50
N GLU A 18 24.83 -12.12 17.60
CA GLU A 18 25.04 -11.93 16.17
C GLU A 18 24.66 -10.48 15.84
N GLU A 19 25.66 -9.67 15.49
CA GLU A 19 25.43 -8.36 14.93
C GLU A 19 24.78 -8.58 13.56
N VAL A 20 23.44 -8.59 13.53
CA VAL A 20 22.71 -8.49 12.27
C VAL A 20 23.23 -7.24 11.55
N PRO A 21 23.81 -7.38 10.34
CA PRO A 21 24.45 -6.27 9.64
C PRO A 21 23.52 -5.08 9.58
N VAL A 22 24.02 -3.88 9.89
CA VAL A 22 23.24 -2.63 9.91
C VAL A 22 22.45 -2.40 8.61
N GLN A 23 22.95 -2.94 7.49
CA GLN A 23 22.31 -2.90 6.17
C GLN A 23 20.99 -3.70 6.13
N ASP A 24 20.90 -4.82 6.83
CA ASP A 24 19.71 -5.69 6.86
C ASP A 24 18.57 -5.08 7.70
N LYS A 25 18.93 -4.36 8.77
CA LYS A 25 17.96 -3.62 9.61
C LYS A 25 17.30 -2.46 8.85
N SER A 26 18.07 -1.73 8.04
CA SER A 26 17.54 -0.62 7.24
C SER A 26 16.54 -1.11 6.18
N THR A 27 16.86 -2.19 5.49
CA THR A 27 15.97 -2.76 4.46
C THR A 27 14.67 -3.29 5.06
N ARG A 28 14.73 -3.95 6.22
CA ARG A 28 13.53 -4.46 6.91
C ARG A 28 12.60 -3.35 7.38
N VAL A 29 13.15 -2.26 7.93
CA VAL A 29 12.36 -1.07 8.30
C VAL A 29 11.65 -0.49 7.08
N VAL A 30 12.36 -0.35 5.95
CA VAL A 30 11.77 0.19 4.73
C VAL A 30 10.69 -0.74 4.16
N GLN A 31 10.88 -2.07 4.22
CA GLN A 31 9.87 -3.07 3.87
C GLN A 31 8.62 -2.97 4.74
N ASP A 32 8.76 -2.86 6.06
CA ASP A 32 7.64 -2.74 6.98
C ASP A 32 6.85 -1.45 6.75
N ILE A 33 7.56 -0.35 6.53
CA ILE A 33 6.93 0.92 6.18
C ILE A 33 6.19 0.80 4.85
N PHE A 34 6.83 0.24 3.80
CA PHE A 34 6.17 0.00 2.52
C PHE A 34 4.90 -0.85 2.69
N LYS A 35 4.98 -1.98 3.38
CA LYS A 35 3.85 -2.89 3.63
C LYS A 35 2.71 -2.15 4.32
N HIS A 36 3.02 -1.39 5.36
CA HIS A 36 2.04 -0.60 6.09
C HIS A 36 1.33 0.39 5.16
N HIS A 37 2.09 1.18 4.39
CA HIS A 37 1.52 2.17 3.48
C HIS A 37 0.73 1.54 2.34
N TYR A 38 1.20 0.41 1.79
CA TYR A 38 0.48 -0.36 0.78
C TYR A 38 -0.88 -0.82 1.32
N SER A 39 -0.89 -1.45 2.50
CA SER A 39 -2.09 -1.96 3.17
C SER A 39 -3.08 -0.84 3.51
N VAL A 40 -2.58 0.28 4.05
CA VAL A 40 -3.40 1.45 4.38
C VAL A 40 -4.01 2.06 3.11
N SER A 41 -3.22 2.23 2.05
CA SER A 41 -3.71 2.78 0.79
C SER A 41 -4.78 1.88 0.16
N LEU A 42 -4.57 0.57 0.12
CA LEU A 42 -5.62 -0.36 -0.33
C LEU A 42 -6.86 -0.22 0.54
N HIS A 43 -6.70 -0.19 1.87
CA HIS A 43 -7.84 -0.12 2.78
C HIS A 43 -8.67 1.14 2.57
N GLN A 44 -8.03 2.31 2.51
CA GLN A 44 -8.71 3.58 2.26
C GLN A 44 -9.46 3.54 0.93
N PHE A 45 -8.82 3.04 -0.13
CA PHE A 45 -9.46 2.87 -1.43
C PHE A 45 -10.68 1.95 -1.35
N GLY A 46 -10.55 0.77 -0.72
CA GLY A 46 -11.65 -0.16 -0.50
C GLY A 46 -12.81 0.45 0.29
N MET A 47 -12.52 1.26 1.31
CA MET A 47 -13.54 1.95 2.09
C MET A 47 -14.32 3.00 1.29
N ILE A 48 -13.66 3.72 0.37
CA ILE A 48 -14.35 4.61 -0.58
C ILE A 48 -15.30 3.79 -1.45
N MET A 49 -14.83 2.69 -2.03
CA MET A 49 -15.65 1.82 -2.88
C MET A 49 -16.85 1.24 -2.12
N LYS A 50 -16.64 0.76 -0.89
CA LYS A 50 -17.72 0.31 -0.01
C LYS A 50 -18.76 1.39 0.22
N LYS A 51 -18.34 2.62 0.50
CA LYS A 51 -19.25 3.75 0.71
C LYS A 51 -20.08 4.03 -0.54
N LEU A 52 -19.45 4.09 -1.71
CA LEU A 52 -20.12 4.30 -3.00
C LEU A 52 -21.09 3.16 -3.34
N GLY A 53 -20.71 1.90 -3.10
CA GLY A 53 -21.56 0.73 -3.31
C GLY A 53 -22.79 0.67 -2.38
N SER A 54 -22.81 1.46 -1.32
CA SER A 54 -23.94 1.59 -0.40
C SER A 54 -24.66 2.94 -0.46
N ALA A 55 -24.28 3.85 -1.36
CA ALA A 55 -24.83 5.20 -1.41
C ALA A 55 -26.32 5.20 -1.80
N GLN A 56 -27.15 5.86 -1.00
CA GLN A 56 -28.59 5.97 -1.21
C GLN A 56 -29.04 7.43 -1.36
N THR A 57 -28.24 8.37 -0.89
CA THR A 57 -28.58 9.79 -0.80
C THR A 57 -27.48 10.67 -1.38
N VAL A 58 -27.79 11.95 -1.62
CA VAL A 58 -26.78 12.93 -2.06
C VAL A 58 -25.79 13.23 -0.94
N GLU A 59 -26.23 13.15 0.32
CA GLU A 59 -25.40 13.28 1.51
C GLU A 59 -24.30 12.21 1.56
N ASP A 60 -24.63 10.98 1.14
CA ASP A 60 -23.62 9.92 1.00
C ASP A 60 -22.52 10.28 0.01
N LEU A 61 -22.85 11.02 -1.06
CA LEU A 61 -21.88 11.46 -2.05
C LEU A 61 -20.97 12.55 -1.51
N PHE A 62 -21.47 13.47 -0.68
CA PHE A 62 -20.62 14.46 -0.01
C PHE A 62 -19.59 13.78 0.89
N TYR A 63 -20.03 12.79 1.67
CA TYR A 63 -19.13 12.03 2.52
C TYR A 63 -18.08 11.28 1.68
N ALA A 64 -18.51 10.59 0.61
CA ALA A 64 -17.60 9.91 -0.30
C ALA A 64 -16.62 10.88 -0.97
N ASN A 65 -17.05 12.09 -1.35
CA ASN A 65 -16.19 13.11 -1.95
C ASN A 65 -15.10 13.55 -0.96
N GLY A 66 -15.45 13.76 0.31
CA GLY A 66 -14.49 14.05 1.37
C GLY A 66 -13.47 12.92 1.56
N MET A 67 -13.88 11.66 1.47
CA MET A 67 -12.95 10.52 1.50
C MET A 67 -12.01 10.50 0.29
N VAL A 68 -12.54 10.81 -0.91
CA VAL A 68 -11.74 10.91 -2.14
C VAL A 68 -10.72 12.05 -2.04
N ASP A 69 -11.13 13.21 -1.54
CA ASP A 69 -10.22 14.35 -1.31
C ASP A 69 -9.13 14.01 -0.29
N GLY A 70 -9.50 13.37 0.81
CA GLY A 70 -8.55 12.85 1.80
C GLY A 70 -7.54 11.91 1.17
N TYR A 71 -7.99 10.93 0.37
CA TYR A 71 -7.09 10.01 -0.31
C TYR A 71 -6.17 10.72 -1.30
N LEU A 72 -6.70 11.58 -2.18
CA LEU A 72 -5.92 12.21 -3.24
C LEU A 72 -4.87 13.19 -2.70
N THR A 73 -5.16 13.84 -1.56
CA THR A 73 -4.21 14.72 -0.88
C THR A 73 -3.15 13.95 -0.11
N SER A 74 -3.50 12.87 0.60
CA SER A 74 -2.56 12.08 1.42
C SER A 74 -1.74 11.06 0.64
N SER A 75 -2.29 10.49 -0.44
CA SER A 75 -1.67 9.38 -1.21
C SER A 75 -0.50 9.84 -2.09
N SER A 76 -0.29 11.15 -2.28
CA SER A 76 0.58 11.69 -3.33
C SER A 76 2.09 11.51 -3.10
N LEU A 77 2.54 11.16 -1.89
CA LEU A 77 3.95 11.35 -1.52
C LEU A 77 4.73 10.08 -1.16
N PHE A 78 4.09 8.93 -0.96
CA PHE A 78 4.80 7.84 -0.28
C PHE A 78 5.51 6.83 -1.19
N VAL A 79 4.78 6.12 -2.07
CA VAL A 79 5.37 5.01 -2.85
C VAL A 79 6.26 5.50 -4.00
N PRO A 80 5.90 6.55 -4.76
CA PRO A 80 6.83 7.18 -5.71
C PRO A 80 7.96 7.92 -4.99
N GLY A 81 7.72 8.51 -3.82
CA GLY A 81 8.72 9.27 -3.04
C GLY A 81 9.75 8.40 -2.32
N MET A 82 9.43 7.13 -2.06
CA MET A 82 10.36 6.12 -1.56
C MET A 82 11.36 5.61 -2.61
N THR A 83 11.34 6.14 -3.83
CA THR A 83 12.39 5.90 -4.84
C THR A 83 13.68 6.64 -4.46
N LEU A 84 14.26 6.25 -3.33
CA LEU A 84 15.71 6.18 -3.22
C LEU A 84 16.15 5.06 -4.19
N ASN A 85 16.25 5.42 -5.47
CA ASN A 85 16.68 4.62 -6.64
C ASN A 85 15.92 3.29 -6.93
N GLU A 86 15.90 2.86 -8.19
CA GLU A 86 15.30 1.58 -8.61
C GLU A 86 15.88 0.37 -7.85
N SER A 87 17.12 0.49 -7.38
CA SER A 87 17.79 -0.50 -6.54
C SER A 87 17.20 -0.61 -5.13
N GLY A 88 16.60 0.45 -4.57
CA GLY A 88 15.92 0.40 -3.29
C GLY A 88 14.61 -0.38 -3.37
N LEU A 89 13.81 -0.15 -4.42
CA LEU A 89 12.55 -0.88 -4.62
C LEU A 89 12.78 -2.37 -4.91
N ASN A 90 13.90 -2.72 -5.57
CA ASN A 90 14.34 -4.12 -5.76
C ASN A 90 14.46 -4.92 -4.47
N GLN A 91 14.76 -4.26 -3.35
CA GLN A 91 14.94 -4.91 -2.05
C GLN A 91 13.64 -4.93 -1.23
N ILE A 92 12.60 -4.22 -1.68
CA ILE A 92 11.37 -3.98 -0.89
C ILE A 92 10.20 -4.82 -1.42
N VAL A 93 10.07 -4.90 -2.74
CA VAL A 93 8.98 -5.62 -3.41
C VAL A 93 9.59 -6.63 -4.36
N ASP A 94 9.03 -7.84 -4.36
CA ASP A 94 9.37 -8.88 -5.32
C ASP A 94 9.37 -8.31 -6.75
N PRO A 95 10.50 -8.42 -7.49
CA PRO A 95 10.59 -7.90 -8.85
C PRO A 95 9.48 -8.36 -9.79
N SER A 96 8.92 -9.56 -9.57
CA SER A 96 7.90 -10.17 -10.43
C SER A 96 6.53 -9.50 -10.39
N ILE A 97 6.22 -8.74 -9.33
CA ILE A 97 4.91 -8.08 -9.11
C ILE A 97 5.03 -6.56 -8.97
N ARG A 98 6.25 -6.03 -9.02
CA ARG A 98 6.51 -4.60 -8.78
C ARG A 98 5.76 -3.68 -9.73
N GLU A 99 5.84 -3.94 -11.02
CA GLU A 99 5.18 -3.07 -12.01
C GLU A 99 3.67 -3.14 -11.86
N ASP A 100 3.13 -4.29 -11.48
CA ASP A 100 1.70 -4.47 -11.20
C ASP A 100 1.28 -3.61 -9.99
N VAL A 101 2.10 -3.57 -8.94
CA VAL A 101 1.86 -2.70 -7.77
C VAL A 101 1.92 -1.23 -8.14
N LEU A 102 2.95 -0.79 -8.88
CA LEU A 102 3.08 0.61 -9.32
C LEU A 102 1.94 1.02 -10.24
N THR A 103 1.56 0.15 -11.17
CA THR A 103 0.40 0.34 -12.05
C THR A 103 -0.88 0.44 -11.26
N LEU A 104 -1.09 -0.42 -10.26
CA LEU A 104 -2.25 -0.34 -9.38
C LEU A 104 -2.34 1.00 -8.65
N PHE A 105 -1.23 1.54 -8.14
CA PHE A 105 -1.23 2.87 -7.52
C PHE A 105 -1.61 3.98 -8.51
N LYS A 106 -1.04 3.97 -9.72
CA LYS A 106 -1.38 4.92 -10.79
C LYS A 106 -2.87 4.83 -11.13
N ASN A 107 -3.38 3.62 -11.32
CA ASN A 107 -4.77 3.38 -11.70
C ASN A 107 -5.74 3.75 -10.58
N LYS A 108 -5.46 3.44 -9.30
CA LYS A 108 -6.26 3.91 -8.15
C LYS A 108 -6.40 5.44 -8.16
N LYS A 109 -5.28 6.16 -8.32
CA LYS A 109 -5.29 7.63 -8.34
C LYS A 109 -6.14 8.16 -9.50
N ALA A 110 -5.90 7.66 -10.71
CA ALA A 110 -6.65 8.08 -11.90
C ALA A 110 -8.14 7.78 -11.77
N TYR A 111 -8.49 6.60 -11.26
CA TYR A 111 -9.87 6.19 -11.04
C TYR A 111 -10.60 7.08 -10.03
N LEU A 112 -9.96 7.43 -8.92
CA LEU A 112 -10.55 8.35 -7.94
C LEU A 112 -10.68 9.77 -8.50
N GLN A 113 -9.75 10.22 -9.33
CA GLN A 113 -9.88 11.50 -10.04
C GLN A 113 -11.05 11.50 -11.02
N ASP A 114 -11.28 10.39 -11.73
CA ASP A 114 -12.46 10.21 -12.58
C ASP A 114 -13.76 10.24 -11.76
N LEU A 115 -13.82 9.46 -10.67
CA LEU A 115 -14.97 9.43 -9.76
C LEU A 115 -15.27 10.79 -9.13
N LYS A 116 -14.24 11.57 -8.82
CA LYS A 116 -14.42 12.91 -8.27
C LYS A 116 -15.30 13.79 -9.18
N ARG A 117 -15.20 13.63 -10.51
CA ARG A 117 -16.06 14.35 -11.47
C ARG A 117 -17.54 14.01 -11.32
N LEU A 118 -17.87 12.76 -10.98
CA LEU A 118 -19.25 12.33 -10.72
C LEU A 118 -19.75 12.83 -9.36
N LEU A 119 -18.87 12.79 -8.35
CA LEU A 119 -19.18 13.24 -6.99
C LEU A 119 -19.39 14.75 -6.91
N ASP A 120 -18.57 15.55 -7.61
CA ASP A 120 -18.71 17.00 -7.67
C ASP A 120 -20.01 17.42 -8.37
N LYS A 121 -20.48 16.62 -9.34
CA LYS A 121 -21.78 16.79 -10.00
C LYS A 121 -22.97 16.28 -9.17
N LYS A 122 -22.71 15.58 -8.06
CA LYS A 122 -23.73 14.96 -7.20
C LYS A 122 -24.61 13.96 -7.97
N ASP A 123 -24.04 13.26 -8.94
CA ASP A 123 -24.77 12.31 -9.80
C ASP A 123 -25.04 10.99 -9.07
N LEU A 124 -26.12 10.97 -8.27
CA LEU A 124 -26.52 9.78 -7.52
C LEU A 124 -26.90 8.62 -8.43
N SER A 125 -27.61 8.88 -9.54
CA SER A 125 -27.96 7.85 -10.52
C SER A 125 -26.72 7.16 -11.08
N GLY A 126 -25.73 7.94 -11.55
CA GLY A 126 -24.51 7.39 -12.13
C GLY A 126 -23.65 6.61 -11.12
N ILE A 127 -23.73 6.94 -9.82
CA ILE A 127 -23.12 6.16 -8.75
C ILE A 127 -23.90 4.86 -8.51
N GLN A 128 -25.23 4.92 -8.45
CA GLN A 128 -26.08 3.74 -8.21
C GLN A 128 -25.99 2.71 -9.35
N GLU A 129 -25.90 3.16 -10.60
CA GLU A 129 -25.67 2.30 -11.77
C GLU A 129 -24.35 1.52 -11.70
N ARG A 130 -23.37 2.02 -10.93
CA ARG A 130 -22.04 1.42 -10.77
C ARG A 130 -21.85 0.64 -9.47
N LYS A 131 -22.92 0.49 -8.68
CA LYS A 131 -22.92 -0.15 -7.36
C LYS A 131 -22.20 -1.49 -7.34
N ASP A 132 -22.52 -2.38 -8.27
CA ASP A 132 -21.96 -3.74 -8.29
C ASP A 132 -20.45 -3.71 -8.57
N LYS A 133 -20.02 -2.84 -9.49
CA LYS A 133 -18.60 -2.60 -9.74
C LYS A 133 -17.88 -2.14 -8.48
N PHE A 134 -18.45 -1.20 -7.71
CA PHE A 134 -17.82 -0.76 -6.45
C PHE A 134 -17.73 -1.88 -5.42
N ASN A 135 -18.78 -2.71 -5.30
CA ASN A 135 -18.80 -3.84 -4.38
C ASN A 135 -17.75 -4.90 -4.77
N ASP A 136 -17.56 -5.17 -6.06
CA ASP A 136 -16.57 -6.14 -6.53
C ASP A 136 -15.15 -5.62 -6.35
N ILE A 137 -14.91 -4.33 -6.61
CA ILE A 137 -13.63 -3.68 -6.30
C ILE A 137 -13.32 -3.80 -4.80
N TYR A 138 -14.30 -3.52 -3.93
CA TYR A 138 -14.12 -3.64 -2.48
C TYR A 138 -13.78 -5.08 -2.05
N LYS A 139 -14.49 -6.09 -2.57
CA LYS A 139 -14.18 -7.49 -2.27
C LYS A 139 -12.76 -7.88 -2.69
N LEU A 140 -12.36 -7.49 -3.90
CA LEU A 140 -11.04 -7.82 -4.43
C LEU A 140 -9.92 -7.11 -3.66
N GLU A 141 -10.17 -5.86 -3.24
CA GLU A 141 -9.25 -5.14 -2.34
C GLU A 141 -9.09 -5.87 -0.99
N ARG A 142 -10.18 -6.35 -0.38
CA ARG A 142 -10.09 -7.15 0.87
C ARG A 142 -9.27 -8.42 0.70
N GLN A 143 -9.28 -9.01 -0.49
CA GLN A 143 -8.45 -10.18 -0.80
C GLN A 143 -6.98 -9.80 -0.98
N LEU A 144 -6.68 -8.66 -1.62
CA LEU A 144 -5.31 -8.20 -1.86
C LEU A 144 -4.61 -7.62 -0.63
N ASN A 145 -5.39 -7.11 0.32
CA ASN A 145 -4.88 -6.43 1.50
C ASN A 145 -4.52 -7.41 2.62
N ASP A 146 -3.55 -8.28 2.31
CA ASP A 146 -2.97 -9.25 3.24
C ASP A 146 -1.43 -9.19 3.19
N ASP A 147 -0.77 -10.20 3.77
CA ASP A 147 0.69 -10.25 3.90
C ASP A 147 1.42 -10.87 2.69
N ARG A 148 0.71 -11.34 1.65
CA ARG A 148 1.32 -12.00 0.49
C ARG A 148 2.29 -11.12 -0.29
N ILE A 149 2.07 -9.80 -0.28
CA ILE A 149 2.98 -8.80 -0.87
C ILE A 149 4.41 -8.88 -0.29
N VAL A 150 4.56 -9.35 0.95
CA VAL A 150 5.85 -9.52 1.63
C VAL A 150 6.28 -10.98 1.70
N THR A 151 5.34 -11.91 1.92
CA THR A 151 5.68 -13.32 2.11
C THR A 151 5.93 -14.07 0.80
N GLY A 152 5.49 -13.55 -0.34
CA GLY A 152 5.60 -14.20 -1.65
C GLY A 152 4.69 -15.43 -1.80
N LYS A 153 3.84 -15.72 -0.80
CA LYS A 153 2.98 -16.89 -0.79
C LYS A 153 1.88 -16.75 -1.84
N ASP A 154 1.69 -17.81 -2.64
CA ASP A 154 0.71 -17.85 -3.74
C ASP A 154 0.84 -16.66 -4.71
N ASN A 155 2.09 -16.29 -5.02
CA ASN A 155 2.43 -15.12 -5.84
C ASN A 155 1.67 -15.06 -7.18
N GLU A 156 1.47 -16.20 -7.85
CA GLU A 156 0.68 -16.25 -9.10
C GLU A 156 -0.75 -15.75 -8.90
N LYS A 157 -1.45 -16.28 -7.89
CA LYS A 157 -2.81 -15.85 -7.55
C LYS A 157 -2.83 -14.39 -7.10
N TYR A 158 -1.83 -13.97 -6.33
CA TYR A 158 -1.71 -12.58 -5.90
C TYR A 158 -1.56 -11.63 -7.10
N LYS A 159 -0.71 -12.01 -8.06
CA LYS A 159 -0.48 -11.28 -9.31
C LYS A 159 -1.73 -11.21 -10.18
N GLU A 160 -2.46 -12.32 -10.30
CA GLU A 160 -3.76 -12.34 -10.98
C GLU A 160 -4.75 -11.35 -10.34
N GLN A 161 -4.83 -11.33 -9.01
CA GLN A 161 -5.71 -10.41 -8.28
C GLN A 161 -5.29 -8.95 -8.45
N LEU A 162 -3.98 -8.66 -8.45
CA LEU A 162 -3.45 -7.32 -8.73
C LEU A 162 -3.84 -6.86 -10.13
N ALA A 163 -3.61 -7.70 -11.14
CA ALA A 163 -3.93 -7.41 -12.53
C ALA A 163 -5.45 -7.19 -12.71
N GLN A 164 -6.27 -8.04 -12.09
CA GLN A 164 -7.72 -7.92 -12.12
C GLN A 164 -8.19 -6.59 -11.52
N LEU A 165 -7.71 -6.23 -10.32
CA LEU A 165 -8.08 -4.96 -9.68
C LEU A 165 -7.63 -3.77 -10.53
N SER A 166 -6.41 -3.83 -11.03
CA SER A 166 -5.81 -2.81 -11.87
C SER A 166 -6.62 -2.57 -13.15
N GLU A 167 -7.09 -3.63 -13.81
CA GLU A 167 -7.91 -3.53 -15.01
C GLU A 167 -9.31 -2.98 -14.70
N MET A 168 -9.95 -3.43 -13.61
CA MET A 168 -11.27 -2.94 -13.22
C MET A 168 -11.30 -1.42 -13.02
N ILE A 169 -10.21 -0.85 -12.52
CA ILE A 169 -10.09 0.57 -12.18
C ILE A 169 -9.31 1.36 -13.23
N ARG A 170 -8.94 0.74 -14.36
CA ARG A 170 -8.26 1.43 -15.46
C ARG A 170 -9.19 2.46 -16.11
N VAL A 171 -8.74 3.71 -16.15
CA VAL A 171 -9.41 4.79 -16.86
C VAL A 171 -8.89 4.79 -18.30
N LYS A 172 -9.80 4.80 -19.27
CA LYS A 172 -9.51 4.83 -20.71
C LYS A 172 -9.31 6.26 -21.21
#